data_AF-A0A7Y5T488-F1
#
_entry.id   AF-A0A7Y5T488-F1
#
_cell.length_a   1.000
_cell.length_b   1.000
_cell.length_c   1.000
_cell.angle_alpha   90.00
_cell.angle_beta   90.00
_cell.angle_gamma   90.00
#
_symmetry.space_group_name_H-M   'P 1'
#
loop_
_entity.id
_entity.type
_entity.pdbx_description
1 polymer ?
#
loop_
_entity_poly.entity_id
_entity_poly.type
_entity_poly.pdbx_seq_one_letter_code
_entity_poly.pdbx_strand_id
1 'polypeptide(L)'
;MIRAGRDEGAELEQALEGLARIFGRAGPAERVGPHFTCREANLIAYVLVLSRHVDAAIVWLDEHAASDTDEDLHGGADFDAAQYITGGR
;
A
#
# COMPACT_ATOMS: atom_id res chain seq x y z
N MET A 1 -12.75 -19.32 -1.02
CA MET A 1 -14.00 -18.77 -0.46
C MET A 1 -13.96 -19.03 1.03
N ILE A 2 -13.46 -18.08 1.82
CA ILE A 2 -13.42 -18.24 3.28
C ILE A 2 -14.86 -18.10 3.75
N ARG A 3 -15.45 -19.21 4.24
CA ARG A 3 -16.76 -19.19 4.90
C ARG A 3 -16.52 -18.72 6.32
N ALA A 4 -16.45 -17.41 6.48
CA ALA A 4 -16.36 -16.76 7.77
C ALA A 4 -17.72 -16.80 8.47
N GLY A 5 -17.77 -17.33 9.68
CA GLY A 5 -18.80 -16.94 10.64
C GLY A 5 -18.79 -15.41 10.82
N ARG A 6 -19.86 -14.84 11.37
CA ARG A 6 -20.01 -13.38 11.52
C ARG A 6 -18.81 -12.69 12.18
N ASP A 7 -18.07 -13.41 13.02
CA ASP A 7 -16.92 -12.90 13.78
C ASP A 7 -15.63 -12.85 12.95
N GLU A 8 -15.33 -13.88 12.13
CA GLU A 8 -14.13 -13.91 11.27
C GLU A 8 -14.13 -12.78 10.23
N GLY A 9 -15.32 -12.37 9.75
CA GLY A 9 -15.44 -11.24 8.82
C GLY A 9 -15.10 -9.90 9.49
N ALA A 10 -15.55 -9.70 10.73
CA ALA A 10 -15.27 -8.49 11.50
C ALA A 10 -13.79 -8.41 11.93
N GLU A 11 -13.18 -9.55 12.29
CA GLU A 11 -11.75 -9.65 12.59
C GLU A 11 -10.90 -9.30 11.37
N LEU A 12 -11.26 -9.81 10.18
CA LEU A 12 -10.56 -9.47 8.95
C LEU A 12 -10.70 -7.98 8.61
N GLU A 13 -11.90 -7.40 8.73
CA GLU A 13 -12.12 -5.97 8.52
C GLU A 13 -11.27 -5.12 9.47
N GLN A 14 -11.23 -5.47 10.76
CA GLN A 14 -10.39 -4.79 11.74
C GLN A 14 -8.90 -4.91 11.41
N ALA A 15 -8.44 -6.08 10.95
CA ALA A 15 -7.05 -6.28 10.56
C ALA A 15 -6.67 -5.42 9.34
N LEU A 16 -7.54 -5.34 8.33
CA LEU A 16 -7.35 -4.51 7.13
C LEU A 16 -7.33 -3.02 7.48
N GLU A 17 -8.23 -2.57 8.36
CA GLU A 17 -8.21 -1.19 8.87
C GLU A 17 -6.90 -0.91 9.63
N GLY A 18 -6.42 -1.88 10.41
CA GLY A 18 -5.11 -1.81 11.08
C GLY A 18 -3.95 -1.62 10.10
N LEU A 19 -3.92 -2.39 9.02
CA LEU A 19 -2.93 -2.24 7.95
C LEU A 19 -3.00 -0.85 7.32
N ALA A 20 -4.19 -0.37 6.98
CA ALA A 20 -4.39 0.96 6.42
C ALA A 20 -3.90 2.08 7.35
N ARG A 21 -4.11 1.95 8.66
CA ARG A 21 -3.62 2.91 9.66
C ARG A 21 -2.09 2.93 9.78
N ILE A 22 -1.43 1.79 9.56
CA ILE A 22 0.03 1.67 9.62
C ILE A 22 0.66 2.23 8.35
N PHE A 23 0.21 1.74 7.19
CA PHE A 23 0.80 2.05 5.89
C PHE A 23 0.32 3.38 5.29
N GLY A 24 -0.83 3.90 5.72
CA GLY A 24 -1.33 5.22 5.34
C GLY A 24 -0.71 6.39 6.09
N ARG A 25 0.44 6.19 6.76
CA ARG A 25 1.17 7.24 7.47
C ARG A 25 2.57 7.37 6.89
N ALA A 26 2.91 8.58 6.44
CA ALA A 26 4.21 8.93 5.89
C ALA A 26 5.38 8.38 6.70
N GLY A 27 5.54 8.79 7.97
CA GLY A 27 6.70 8.41 8.78
C GLY A 27 6.94 6.90 8.94
N PRO A 28 5.93 6.08 9.32
CA PRO A 28 6.08 4.62 9.30
C PRO A 28 6.39 4.04 7.92
N ALA A 29 5.70 4.52 6.87
CA ALA A 29 5.88 4.04 5.50
C ALA A 29 7.29 4.37 4.99
N GLU A 30 7.77 5.60 5.14
CA GLU A 30 9.12 6.06 4.78
C GLU A 30 10.20 5.20 5.43
N ARG A 31 10.04 4.85 6.71
CA ARG A 31 11.04 4.06 7.45
C ARG A 31 11.15 2.62 6.99
N VAL A 32 10.07 2.02 6.49
CA VAL A 32 10.05 0.59 6.16
C VAL A 32 10.00 0.33 4.65
N GLY A 33 9.43 1.26 3.89
CA GLY A 33 9.31 1.27 2.43
C GLY A 33 10.58 0.85 1.70
N PRO A 34 11.77 1.41 1.99
CA PRO A 34 13.00 1.05 1.29
C PRO A 34 13.50 -0.38 1.57
N HIS A 35 12.87 -1.10 2.50
CA HIS A 35 13.20 -2.51 2.78
C HIS A 35 12.30 -3.51 2.03
N PHE A 36 11.31 -3.02 1.29
CA PHE A 36 10.46 -3.84 0.44
C PHE A 36 10.91 -3.68 -1.02
N THR A 37 10.87 -4.77 -1.78
CA THR A 37 10.95 -4.66 -3.24
C THR A 37 9.69 -3.98 -3.78
N CYS A 38 9.77 -3.35 -4.96
CA CYS A 38 8.59 -2.73 -5.60
C CYS A 38 7.45 -3.72 -5.84
N ARG A 39 7.77 -5.01 -6.07
CA ARG A 39 6.76 -6.06 -6.15
C ARG A 39 6.02 -6.28 -4.82
N GLU A 40 6.74 -6.33 -3.70
CA GLU A 40 6.12 -6.51 -2.39
C GLU A 40 5.34 -5.26 -1.97
N ALA A 41 5.86 -4.08 -2.25
CA ALA A 41 5.16 -2.82 -2.05
C ALA A 41 3.83 -2.78 -2.82
N ASN A 42 3.83 -3.24 -4.08
CA ASN A 42 2.63 -3.38 -4.88
C ASN A 42 1.61 -4.36 -4.29
N LEU A 43 2.04 -5.48 -3.71
CA LEU A 43 1.13 -6.43 -3.06
C LEU A 43 0.42 -5.81 -1.86
N ILE A 44 1.13 -5.02 -1.05
CA ILE A 44 0.54 -4.27 0.08
C ILE A 44 -0.45 -3.22 -0.45
N ALA A 45 -0.06 -2.45 -1.47
CA ALA A 45 -0.94 -1.47 -2.10
C ALA A 45 -2.23 -2.11 -2.64
N TYR A 46 -2.14 -3.28 -3.28
CA TYR A 46 -3.32 -4.01 -3.76
C TYR A 46 -4.25 -4.44 -2.63
N VAL A 47 -3.71 -4.93 -1.51
CA VAL A 47 -4.54 -5.27 -0.33
C VAL A 47 -5.29 -4.03 0.17
N LEU A 48 -4.61 -2.89 0.27
CA LEU A 48 -5.21 -1.62 0.71
C LEU A 48 -6.29 -1.13 -0.26
N VAL A 49 -6.05 -1.19 -1.57
CA VAL A 49 -7.04 -0.83 -2.59
C VAL A 49 -8.26 -1.74 -2.52
N LEU A 50 -8.07 -3.07 -2.49
CA LEU A 50 -9.16 -4.04 -2.43
C LEU A 50 -9.98 -3.95 -1.13
N SER A 51 -9.36 -3.46 -0.06
CA SER A 51 -10.02 -3.16 1.23
C SER A 51 -10.59 -1.75 1.33
N ARG A 52 -10.66 -1.01 0.21
CA ARG A 52 -11.24 0.35 0.10
C ARG A 52 -10.45 1.43 0.85
N HIS A 53 -9.14 1.22 1.03
CA HIS A 53 -8.20 2.16 1.64
C HIS A 53 -7.22 2.73 0.61
N VAL A 54 -7.76 3.33 -0.47
CA VAL A 54 -6.97 3.84 -1.60
C VAL A 54 -5.98 4.92 -1.16
N ASP A 55 -6.39 5.86 -0.30
CA ASP A 55 -5.50 6.91 0.20
C ASP A 55 -4.28 6.34 0.96
N ALA A 56 -4.50 5.26 1.72
CA ALA A 56 -3.40 4.58 2.42
C ALA A 56 -2.46 3.87 1.44
N ALA A 57 -2.99 3.32 0.34
CA ALA A 57 -2.19 2.71 -0.71
C ALA A 57 -1.32 3.75 -1.44
N ILE A 58 -1.85 4.95 -1.68
CA ILE A 58 -1.12 6.08 -2.28
C ILE A 58 0.04 6.48 -1.38
N VAL A 59 -0.24 6.79 -0.11
CA VAL A 59 0.80 7.15 0.86
C VAL A 59 1.87 6.07 0.95
N TRP A 60 1.47 4.79 0.98
CA TRP A 60 2.42 3.69 1.03
C TRP A 60 3.37 3.66 -0.17
N LEU A 61 2.83 3.78 -1.39
CA LEU A 61 3.64 3.71 -2.61
C LEU A 61 4.49 4.98 -2.81
N ASP A 62 3.97 6.16 -2.48
CA ASP A 62 4.72 7.43 -2.56
C ASP A 62 5.97 7.36 -1.68
N GLU A 63 5.83 6.91 -0.43
CA GLU A 63 6.94 6.87 0.53
C GLU A 63 7.95 5.76 0.20
N HIS A 64 7.47 4.62 -0.29
CA HIS A 64 8.34 3.57 -0.79
C HIS A 64 9.14 4.06 -2.01
N ALA A 65 8.48 4.68 -2.99
CA ALA A 65 9.10 5.23 -4.20
C ALA A 65 10.12 6.35 -3.89
N ALA A 66 9.80 7.25 -2.97
CA ALA A 66 10.68 8.37 -2.57
C ALA A 66 12.01 7.89 -1.97
N SER A 67 12.02 6.69 -1.40
CA SER A 67 13.20 6.06 -0.80
C SER A 67 13.95 5.10 -1.74
N ASP A 68 13.36 4.82 -2.91
CA ASP A 68 13.92 3.89 -3.89
C ASP A 68 15.00 4.58 -4.72
N THR A 69 16.24 4.11 -4.57
CA THR A 69 17.41 4.65 -5.27
C THR A 69 17.78 3.83 -6.50
N ASP A 70 17.16 2.67 -6.71
CA ASP A 70 17.37 1.84 -7.88
C ASP A 70 16.37 2.23 -8.99
N GLU A 71 16.79 2.17 -10.25
CA GLU A 71 15.94 2.46 -11.44
C GLU A 71 14.91 1.33 -11.69
N ASP A 72 14.08 1.04 -10.70
CA ASP A 72 12.99 0.06 -10.69
C ASP A 72 11.65 0.75 -11.10
N LEU A 73 10.56 -0.01 -11.26
CA LEU A 73 9.15 0.37 -11.49
C LEU A 73 8.68 1.65 -10.78
N HIS A 74 9.19 1.95 -9.58
CA HIS A 74 8.77 3.11 -8.78
C HIS A 74 9.89 4.16 -8.60
N GLY A 75 11.09 3.92 -9.13
CA GLY A 75 12.25 4.79 -8.97
C GLY A 75 12.16 6.03 -9.86
N GLY A 76 11.67 7.14 -9.32
CA GLY A 76 11.68 8.41 -10.03
C GLY A 76 10.98 9.54 -9.29
N ALA A 77 11.51 10.76 -9.41
CA ALA A 77 10.90 11.96 -8.82
C ALA A 77 9.51 12.29 -9.40
N ASP A 78 9.18 11.71 -10.56
CA ASP A 78 7.92 11.89 -11.28
C ASP A 78 6.95 10.71 -11.09
N PHE A 79 7.24 9.75 -10.19
CA PHE A 79 6.31 8.67 -9.89
C PHE A 79 5.05 9.23 -9.20
N ASP A 80 3.88 8.96 -9.79
CA ASP A 80 2.57 9.33 -9.23
C ASP A 80 1.84 8.05 -8.81
N ALA A 81 1.84 7.76 -7.50
CA ALA A 81 1.17 6.58 -6.96
C ALA A 81 -0.34 6.60 -7.21
N ALA A 82 -0.97 7.77 -7.20
CA ALA A 82 -2.41 7.90 -7.41
C ALA A 82 -2.78 7.54 -8.85
N GLN A 83 -2.02 8.05 -9.83
CA GLN A 83 -2.17 7.68 -11.24
C GLN A 83 -1.90 6.19 -11.46
N TYR A 84 -0.82 5.68 -10.88
CA TYR A 84 -0.42 4.27 -10.98
C TYR A 84 -1.51 3.33 -10.44
N ILE A 85 -2.06 3.61 -9.26
CA ILE A 85 -3.12 2.81 -8.63
C ILE A 85 -4.44 2.88 -9.42
N THR A 86 -4.81 4.06 -9.91
CA THR A 86 -6.10 4.27 -10.60
C THR A 86 -6.07 3.90 -12.08
N GLY A 87 -4.90 3.51 -12.61
CA GLY A 87 -4.72 3.11 -14.01
C GLY A 87 -4.84 4.27 -14.99
N GLY A 88 -4.59 5.50 -14.53
CA GLY A 88 -4.59 6.68 -15.40
C GLY A 88 -3.47 6.58 -16.42
N ARG A 89 -3.82 6.57 -17.70
CA ARG A 89 -2.85 6.80 -18.80
C ARG A 89 -2.61 8.28 -18.96
#